data_AF-A0A0F9M6F8-F1
#
_entry.id   AF-A0A0F9M6F8-F1
#
_cell.length_a   1.000
_cell.length_b   1.000
_cell.length_c   1.000
_cell.angle_alpha   90.00
_cell.angle_beta   90.00
_cell.angle_gamma   90.00
#
_symmetry.space_group_name_H-M   'P 1'
#
loop_
_entity.id
_entity.type
_entity.pdbx_description
1 polymer ?
#
loop_
_entity_poly.entity_id
_entity_poly.type
_entity_poly.pdbx_seq_one_letter_code
_entity_poly.pdbx_strand_id
1 'polypeptide(L)'
;MPPQILNKGIPTAGLLAQVLVAKYSDHLPLYRQERIFGRAGLAIPRSTLAEWVGACGVHLQPLVNALRSALLEHAVLHADETPVSMLAPGKKKTHRAYVWAYCTTPFSDLKAVVYDFAPTRAGEHARTFLEGWQGKLVCDDYSGYKAGFGKGITEIGCLAHARRKFYDLHQANQSQIVAQALETIGQLYQVERETKDLPPDKRQKIRNEKARPIADALHQWMLVHRQKVPDGSGTARALDYSLKRWAALTRYLDDGAVPIDNNWMESQICPWALGRSNWLFAGSLRSGQRAAAVMTLIQSAKLNGHDPYAYLKGVLTKLPAQKNNAIDELLPHNWKPVSISKV
;
A
#
# COMPACT_ATOMS: atom_id res chain seq x y z
N MET A 1 -37.65 10.46 6.99
CA MET A 1 -36.26 10.91 6.80
C MET A 1 -35.53 9.91 5.92
N PRO A 2 -34.61 10.34 5.05
CA PRO A 2 -33.81 9.41 4.27
C PRO A 2 -32.97 8.50 5.20
N PRO A 3 -32.68 7.26 4.80
CA PRO A 3 -31.81 6.35 5.56
C PRO A 3 -30.43 6.99 5.82
N GLN A 4 -29.92 6.86 7.05
CA GLN A 4 -28.63 7.41 7.45
C GLN A 4 -27.73 6.32 8.02
N ILE A 5 -26.41 6.49 7.91
CA ILE A 5 -25.41 5.55 8.48
C ILE A 5 -25.60 5.39 9.98
N LEU A 6 -25.87 6.49 10.68
CA LEU A 6 -26.20 6.48 12.09
C LEU A 6 -27.69 6.71 12.25
N ASN A 7 -28.44 5.65 12.52
CA ASN A 7 -29.89 5.73 12.72
C ASN A 7 -30.23 6.69 13.86
N LYS A 8 -31.07 7.69 13.58
CA LYS A 8 -31.44 8.78 14.53
C LYS A 8 -30.23 9.59 15.03
N GLY A 9 -29.08 9.51 14.35
CA GLY A 9 -27.89 10.28 14.69
C GLY A 9 -28.04 11.75 14.31
N ILE A 10 -27.38 12.62 15.07
CA ILE A 10 -27.25 14.05 14.76
C ILE A 10 -26.44 14.33 13.47
N PRO A 11 -25.35 13.60 13.13
CA PRO A 11 -24.48 14.04 12.05
C PRO A 11 -25.01 13.66 10.66
N THR A 12 -24.91 14.60 9.73
CA THR A 12 -25.11 14.31 8.30
C THR A 12 -23.92 13.52 7.74
N ALA A 13 -24.13 12.85 6.60
CA ALA A 13 -23.05 12.17 5.88
C ALA A 13 -21.86 13.10 5.56
N GLY A 14 -22.12 14.39 5.32
CA GLY A 14 -21.09 15.40 5.09
C GLY A 14 -20.23 15.66 6.33
N LEU A 15 -20.82 15.75 7.52
CA LEU A 15 -20.07 15.92 8.76
C LEU A 15 -19.23 14.68 9.08
N LEU A 16 -19.80 13.47 8.89
CA LEU A 16 -19.08 12.22 9.06
C LEU A 16 -17.88 12.13 8.11
N ALA A 17 -18.08 12.43 6.82
CA ALA A 17 -17.02 12.46 5.82
C ALA A 17 -15.90 13.45 6.22
N GLN A 18 -16.25 14.66 6.66
CA GLN A 18 -15.27 15.65 7.13
C GLN A 18 -14.42 15.11 8.27
N VAL A 19 -15.04 14.51 9.29
CA VAL A 19 -14.32 13.96 10.46
C VAL A 19 -13.37 12.84 10.04
N LEU A 20 -13.79 11.95 9.14
CA LEU A 20 -12.98 10.85 8.63
C LEU A 20 -11.81 11.34 7.78
N VAL A 21 -12.06 12.21 6.80
CA VAL A 21 -11.01 12.78 5.93
C VAL A 21 -10.00 13.55 6.76
N ALA A 22 -10.45 14.47 7.60
CA ALA A 22 -9.55 15.22 8.47
C ALA A 22 -8.69 14.29 9.33
N LYS A 23 -9.27 13.23 9.90
CA LYS A 23 -8.54 12.29 10.77
C LYS A 23 -7.50 11.48 10.00
N TYR A 24 -7.87 10.94 8.84
CA TYR A 24 -7.12 9.88 8.17
C TYR A 24 -6.35 10.37 6.95
N SER A 25 -6.94 11.23 6.11
CA SER A 25 -6.24 11.88 5.00
C SER A 25 -5.30 12.97 5.49
N ASP A 26 -5.76 13.81 6.42
CA ASP A 26 -5.04 15.03 6.82
C ASP A 26 -4.33 14.87 8.17
N HIS A 27 -4.38 13.65 8.71
CA HIS A 27 -3.71 13.24 9.94
C HIS A 27 -4.05 14.10 11.17
N LEU A 28 -5.25 14.68 11.22
CA LEU A 28 -5.70 15.58 12.28
C LEU A 28 -6.38 14.80 13.43
N PRO A 29 -5.76 14.64 14.61
CA PRO A 29 -6.32 13.87 15.70
C PRO A 29 -7.65 14.44 16.21
N LEU A 30 -8.52 13.58 16.74
CA LEU A 30 -9.88 13.96 17.15
C LEU A 30 -9.93 15.06 18.24
N TYR A 31 -8.96 15.11 19.14
CA TYR A 31 -8.89 16.19 20.15
C TYR A 31 -8.60 17.56 19.52
N ARG A 32 -7.89 17.60 18.37
CA ARG A 32 -7.68 18.85 17.62
C ARG A 32 -8.95 19.22 16.86
N GLN A 33 -9.64 18.23 16.28
CA GLN A 33 -10.93 18.45 15.62
C GLN A 33 -11.99 19.00 16.59
N GLU A 34 -12.10 18.43 17.81
CA GLU A 34 -12.97 18.95 18.88
C GLU A 34 -12.72 20.45 19.15
N ARG A 35 -11.45 20.85 19.29
CA ARG A 35 -11.08 22.27 19.45
C ARG A 35 -11.42 23.12 18.23
N ILE A 36 -11.29 22.58 17.02
CA ILE A 36 -11.65 23.27 15.78
C ILE A 36 -13.15 23.53 15.73
N PHE A 37 -13.98 22.50 15.97
CA PHE A 37 -15.43 22.67 16.01
C PHE A 37 -15.87 23.59 17.15
N GLY A 38 -15.20 23.54 18.31
CA GLY A 38 -15.43 24.45 19.43
C GLY A 38 -15.20 25.92 19.08
N ARG A 39 -14.19 26.25 18.25
CA ARG A 39 -13.98 27.62 17.75
C ARG A 39 -15.12 28.13 16.86
N ALA A 40 -15.85 27.23 16.22
CA ALA A 40 -17.04 27.55 15.42
C ALA A 40 -18.34 27.54 16.27
N GLY A 41 -18.24 27.47 17.60
CA GLY A 41 -19.40 27.41 18.50
C GLY A 41 -20.09 26.04 18.55
N LEU A 42 -19.53 25.01 17.90
CA LEU A 42 -20.11 23.68 17.79
C LEU A 42 -19.21 22.65 18.50
N ALA A 43 -19.03 22.76 19.82
CA ALA A 43 -18.17 21.81 20.53
C ALA A 43 -18.73 20.38 20.46
N ILE A 44 -18.08 19.51 19.67
CA ILE A 44 -18.43 18.09 19.58
C ILE A 44 -17.44 17.30 20.45
N PRO A 45 -17.92 16.60 21.51
CA PRO A 45 -17.06 15.84 22.38
C PRO A 45 -16.20 14.82 21.63
N ARG A 46 -14.94 14.67 22.04
CA ARG A 46 -14.02 13.68 21.46
C ARG A 46 -14.58 12.25 21.50
N SER A 47 -15.32 11.89 22.55
CA SER A 47 -15.99 10.59 22.67
C SER A 47 -17.01 10.38 21.55
N THR A 48 -17.83 11.38 21.27
CA THR A 48 -18.82 11.37 20.18
C THR A 48 -18.14 11.27 18.82
N LEU A 49 -17.07 12.04 18.57
CA LEU A 49 -16.28 11.91 17.35
C LEU A 49 -15.68 10.50 17.19
N ALA A 50 -15.19 9.90 18.28
CA ALA A 50 -14.62 8.56 18.26
C ALA A 50 -15.68 7.48 17.99
N GLU A 51 -16.88 7.64 18.55
CA GLU A 51 -18.03 6.78 18.30
C GLU A 51 -18.44 6.82 16.82
N TRP A 52 -18.56 8.02 16.24
CA TRP A 52 -18.88 8.20 14.83
C TRP A 52 -17.86 7.56 13.89
N VAL A 53 -16.57 7.77 14.14
CA VAL A 53 -15.49 7.12 13.40
C VAL A 53 -15.60 5.60 13.52
N GLY A 54 -15.87 5.11 14.73
CA GLY A 54 -16.02 3.69 15.01
C GLY A 54 -17.16 3.05 14.23
N ALA A 55 -18.33 3.68 14.22
CA ALA A 55 -19.51 3.22 13.51
C ALA A 55 -19.32 3.29 11.99
N CYS A 56 -18.79 4.39 11.45
CA CYS A 56 -18.49 4.49 10.03
C CYS A 56 -17.53 3.38 9.57
N GLY A 57 -16.47 3.11 10.34
CA GLY A 57 -15.53 2.02 10.01
C GLY A 57 -16.20 0.64 9.92
N VAL A 58 -17.23 0.37 10.73
CA VAL A 58 -18.02 -0.87 10.62
C VAL A 58 -18.86 -0.88 9.35
N HIS A 59 -19.60 0.20 9.08
CA HIS A 59 -20.47 0.27 7.91
C HIS A 59 -19.70 0.25 6.58
N LEU A 60 -18.45 0.71 6.55
CA LEU A 60 -17.60 0.71 5.36
C LEU A 60 -16.92 -0.65 5.07
N GLN A 61 -16.93 -1.59 6.01
CA GLN A 61 -16.25 -2.88 5.85
C GLN A 61 -16.75 -3.71 4.65
N PRO A 62 -18.06 -3.77 4.33
CA PRO A 62 -18.53 -4.47 3.13
C PRO A 62 -17.92 -3.93 1.83
N LEU A 63 -17.71 -2.62 1.70
CA LEU A 63 -17.03 -2.03 0.53
C LEU A 63 -15.56 -2.44 0.48
N VAL A 64 -14.88 -2.50 1.63
CA VAL A 64 -13.49 -2.96 1.71
C VAL A 64 -13.37 -4.43 1.30
N ASN A 65 -14.34 -5.26 1.71
CA ASN A 65 -14.38 -6.68 1.32
C ASN A 65 -14.60 -6.82 -0.20
N ALA A 66 -15.52 -6.06 -0.78
CA ALA A 66 -15.74 -6.03 -2.23
C ALA A 66 -14.50 -5.55 -3.00
N LEU A 67 -13.85 -4.49 -2.52
CA LEU A 67 -12.60 -3.99 -3.11
C LEU A 67 -11.47 -5.01 -3.03
N ARG A 68 -11.38 -5.76 -1.91
CA ARG A 68 -10.43 -6.87 -1.78
C ARG A 68 -10.72 -7.95 -2.81
N SER A 69 -11.99 -8.36 -2.99
CA SER A 69 -12.34 -9.36 -4.00
C SER A 69 -11.91 -8.92 -5.41
N ALA A 70 -12.24 -7.70 -5.81
CA ALA A 70 -11.83 -7.14 -7.09
C ALA A 70 -10.28 -7.08 -7.23
N LEU A 71 -9.57 -6.68 -6.16
CA LEU A 71 -8.11 -6.66 -6.15
C LEU A 71 -7.52 -8.06 -6.38
N LEU A 72 -8.09 -9.10 -5.78
CA LEU A 72 -7.63 -10.49 -5.93
C LEU A 72 -7.94 -11.10 -7.30
N GLU A 73 -8.70 -10.43 -8.18
CA GLU A 73 -8.87 -10.88 -9.56
C GLU A 73 -7.67 -10.53 -10.45
N HIS A 74 -6.77 -9.66 -9.97
CA HIS A 74 -5.58 -9.26 -10.73
C HIS A 74 -4.42 -10.23 -10.58
N ALA A 75 -3.74 -10.49 -11.71
CA ALA A 75 -2.62 -11.44 -11.79
C ALA A 75 -1.32 -10.95 -11.15
N VAL A 76 -1.16 -9.64 -10.94
CA VAL A 76 0.03 -9.03 -10.34
C VAL A 76 -0.39 -8.07 -9.24
N LEU A 77 0.13 -8.29 -8.04
CA LEU A 77 -0.14 -7.48 -6.86
C LEU A 77 1.17 -7.07 -6.20
N HIS A 78 1.14 -5.93 -5.52
CA HIS A 78 2.16 -5.55 -4.58
C HIS A 78 1.73 -5.91 -3.15
N ALA A 79 2.71 -6.18 -2.29
CA ALA A 79 2.52 -6.26 -0.85
C ALA A 79 3.68 -5.60 -0.10
N ASP A 80 3.35 -4.95 1.01
CA ASP A 80 4.31 -4.45 1.99
C ASP A 80 3.59 -4.24 3.34
N GLU A 81 4.35 -4.00 4.39
CA GLU A 81 3.84 -3.86 5.74
C GLU A 81 4.60 -2.81 6.54
N THR A 82 3.87 -2.11 7.42
CA THR A 82 4.45 -1.04 8.21
C THR A 82 4.05 -1.14 9.68
N PRO A 83 4.98 -0.94 10.63
CA PRO A 83 4.67 -1.09 12.05
C PRO A 83 3.82 0.08 12.57
N VAL A 84 2.85 -0.21 13.42
CA VAL A 84 2.01 0.79 14.08
C VAL A 84 1.89 0.48 15.56
N SER A 85 1.95 1.52 16.39
CA SER A 85 1.72 1.37 17.82
C SER A 85 0.25 1.12 18.10
N MET A 86 -0.07 0.11 18.91
CA MET A 86 -1.42 -0.16 19.40
C MET A 86 -1.38 -0.22 20.93
N LEU A 87 -2.40 0.27 21.64
CA LEU A 87 -2.45 0.10 23.09
C LEU A 87 -2.57 -1.38 23.47
N ALA A 88 -1.91 -1.77 24.56
CA ALA A 88 -2.17 -3.02 25.27
C ALA A 88 -2.94 -2.69 26.56
N PRO A 89 -4.29 -2.79 26.55
CA PRO A 89 -5.12 -2.45 27.70
C PRO A 89 -4.66 -3.19 28.96
N GLY A 90 -4.68 -2.49 30.10
CA GLY A 90 -4.22 -3.02 31.39
C GLY A 90 -2.70 -3.09 31.59
N LYS A 91 -1.89 -2.94 30.52
CA LYS A 91 -0.42 -3.08 30.60
C LYS A 91 0.35 -1.76 30.64
N LYS A 92 -0.34 -0.60 30.56
CA LYS A 92 0.26 0.75 30.46
C LYS A 92 1.37 0.85 29.39
N LYS A 93 1.31 0.02 28.36
CA LYS A 93 2.31 -0.12 27.30
C LYS A 93 1.62 -0.16 25.94
N THR A 94 2.38 0.11 24.90
CA THR A 94 1.97 -0.18 23.52
C THR A 94 2.49 -1.55 23.09
N HIS A 95 1.77 -2.14 22.16
CA HIS A 95 2.08 -3.34 21.41
C HIS A 95 2.39 -2.95 19.97
N ARG A 96 3.41 -3.56 19.38
CA ARG A 96 3.78 -3.32 17.98
C ARG A 96 2.90 -4.15 17.05
N ALA A 97 1.84 -3.52 16.55
CA ALA A 97 0.96 -4.04 15.52
C ALA A 97 1.48 -3.65 14.12
N TYR A 98 0.82 -4.12 13.07
CA TYR A 98 1.22 -3.91 11.68
C TYR A 98 0.01 -3.58 10.81
N VAL A 99 0.22 -2.68 9.86
CA VAL A 99 -0.67 -2.51 8.72
C VAL A 99 -0.01 -3.22 7.54
N TRP A 100 -0.65 -4.28 7.07
CA TRP A 100 -0.36 -4.93 5.81
C TRP A 100 -1.11 -4.21 4.71
N ALA A 101 -0.48 -4.08 3.56
CA ALA A 101 -1.03 -3.28 2.48
C ALA A 101 -0.80 -4.00 1.16
N TYR A 102 -1.86 -4.05 0.35
CA TYR A 102 -1.88 -4.74 -0.93
C TYR A 102 -2.43 -3.78 -1.98
N CYS A 103 -1.75 -3.64 -3.12
CA CYS A 103 -2.26 -2.80 -4.20
C CYS A 103 -2.04 -3.42 -5.57
N THR A 104 -2.86 -2.99 -6.51
CA THR A 104 -2.65 -3.28 -7.93
C THR A 104 -1.43 -2.53 -8.46
N THR A 105 -0.85 -3.02 -9.55
CA THR A 105 0.32 -2.37 -10.18
C THR A 105 -0.06 -1.04 -10.83
N PRO A 106 0.92 -0.15 -11.09
CA PRO A 106 0.69 1.07 -11.88
C PRO A 106 0.10 0.79 -13.27
N PHE A 107 0.31 -0.41 -13.81
CA PHE A 107 -0.14 -0.83 -15.14
C PHE A 107 -1.57 -1.39 -15.15
N SER A 108 -2.15 -1.68 -13.98
CA SER A 108 -3.51 -2.22 -13.87
C SER A 108 -4.56 -1.14 -14.14
N ASP A 109 -5.66 -1.47 -14.81
CA ASP A 109 -6.80 -0.55 -14.95
C ASP A 109 -7.50 -0.30 -13.61
N LEU A 110 -7.59 -1.32 -12.75
CA LEU A 110 -8.05 -1.14 -11.38
C LEU A 110 -6.97 -0.40 -10.58
N LYS A 111 -7.29 0.80 -10.08
CA LYS A 111 -6.43 1.52 -9.14
C LYS A 111 -6.96 1.33 -7.72
N ALA A 112 -6.35 0.44 -6.95
CA ALA A 112 -6.82 0.12 -5.60
C ALA A 112 -5.67 -0.22 -4.64
N VAL A 113 -5.85 0.16 -3.38
CA VAL A 113 -5.04 -0.29 -2.25
C VAL A 113 -5.95 -0.72 -1.11
N VAL A 114 -5.69 -1.90 -0.55
CA VAL A 114 -6.39 -2.43 0.62
C VAL A 114 -5.40 -2.58 1.76
N TYR A 115 -5.77 -2.06 2.93
CA TYR A 115 -5.02 -2.20 4.17
C TYR A 115 -5.69 -3.21 5.08
N ASP A 116 -4.89 -4.11 5.65
CA ASP A 116 -5.29 -5.06 6.68
C ASP A 116 -4.50 -4.81 7.97
N PHE A 117 -5.20 -4.62 9.09
CA PHE A 117 -4.57 -4.31 10.37
C PHE A 117 -4.44 -5.58 11.20
N ALA A 118 -3.21 -5.95 11.51
CA ALA A 118 -2.88 -7.18 12.22
C ALA A 118 -2.12 -6.92 13.52
N PRO A 119 -2.29 -7.77 14.55
CA PRO A 119 -1.56 -7.64 15.80
C PRO A 119 -0.07 -7.97 15.66
N THR A 120 0.37 -8.70 14.63
CA THR A 120 1.77 -9.11 14.48
C THR A 120 2.26 -8.96 13.05
N ARG A 121 3.58 -9.06 12.84
CA ARG A 121 4.19 -9.16 11.50
C ARG A 121 4.21 -10.61 10.97
N ALA A 122 3.46 -11.53 11.58
CA ALA A 122 3.49 -12.92 11.16
C ALA A 122 3.00 -13.05 9.72
N GLY A 123 3.75 -13.78 8.89
CA GLY A 123 3.37 -14.03 7.49
C GLY A 123 2.03 -14.76 7.30
N GLU A 124 1.45 -15.27 8.38
CA GLU A 124 0.08 -15.81 8.39
C GLU A 124 -0.93 -14.77 7.91
N HIS A 125 -0.80 -13.50 8.31
CA HIS A 125 -1.73 -12.44 7.90
C HIS A 125 -1.74 -12.26 6.38
N ALA A 126 -0.56 -12.28 5.76
CA ALA A 126 -0.45 -12.22 4.29
C ALA A 126 -1.03 -13.46 3.60
N ARG A 127 -0.84 -14.64 4.18
CA ARG A 127 -1.42 -15.89 3.63
C ARG A 127 -2.94 -15.92 3.74
N THR A 128 -3.50 -15.45 4.86
CA THR A 128 -4.95 -15.32 5.04
C THR A 128 -5.53 -14.28 4.09
N PHE A 129 -4.85 -13.15 3.91
CA PHE A 129 -5.32 -12.13 2.96
C PHE A 129 -5.30 -12.63 1.51
N LEU A 130 -4.28 -13.40 1.12
CA LEU A 130 -4.09 -13.94 -0.23
C LEU A 130 -4.62 -15.37 -0.39
N GLU A 131 -5.48 -15.84 0.52
CA GLU A 131 -5.99 -17.20 0.47
C GLU A 131 -6.74 -17.47 -0.85
N GLY A 132 -6.36 -18.55 -1.54
CA GLY A 132 -6.91 -18.93 -2.85
C GLY A 132 -6.40 -18.12 -4.04
N TRP A 133 -5.65 -17.03 -3.82
CA TRP A 133 -5.10 -16.21 -4.90
C TRP A 133 -3.89 -16.87 -5.56
N GLN A 134 -3.81 -16.74 -6.88
CA GLN A 134 -2.69 -17.23 -7.69
C GLN A 134 -2.22 -16.11 -8.61
N GLY A 135 -0.91 -15.87 -8.63
CA GLY A 135 -0.36 -14.74 -9.38
C GLY A 135 1.06 -14.38 -8.98
N LYS A 136 1.47 -13.17 -9.33
CA LYS A 136 2.82 -12.64 -9.13
C LYS A 136 2.81 -11.57 -8.03
N LEU A 137 3.48 -11.84 -6.92
CA LEU A 137 3.52 -10.92 -5.78
C LEU A 137 4.84 -10.14 -5.77
N VAL A 138 4.75 -8.83 -5.95
CA VAL A 138 5.86 -7.90 -5.86
C VAL A 138 6.02 -7.48 -4.40
N CYS A 139 7.15 -7.85 -3.79
CA CYS A 139 7.44 -7.53 -2.40
C CYS A 139 8.95 -7.38 -2.16
N ASP A 140 9.33 -7.01 -0.94
CA ASP A 140 10.72 -7.03 -0.49
C ASP A 140 11.21 -8.47 -0.22
N ASP A 141 12.32 -8.66 0.51
CA ASP A 141 12.80 -10.01 0.91
C ASP A 141 12.23 -10.46 2.27
N TYR A 142 11.10 -9.92 2.72
CA TYR A 142 10.60 -10.28 4.02
C TYR A 142 10.19 -11.76 4.07
N SER A 143 10.72 -12.48 5.07
CA SER A 143 10.48 -13.92 5.23
C SER A 143 9.01 -14.28 5.46
N GLY A 144 8.17 -13.32 5.87
CA GLY A 144 6.73 -13.52 6.04
C GLY A 144 6.01 -13.98 4.77
N TYR A 145 6.48 -13.56 3.59
CA TYR A 145 5.87 -13.91 2.31
C TYR A 145 6.30 -15.29 1.80
N LYS A 146 7.48 -15.78 2.21
CA LYS A 146 8.14 -16.96 1.61
C LYS A 146 7.30 -18.24 1.67
N ALA A 147 6.48 -18.40 2.71
CA ALA A 147 5.64 -19.59 2.87
C ALA A 147 4.48 -19.69 1.86
N GLY A 148 4.13 -18.60 1.18
CA GLY A 148 3.14 -18.59 0.09
C GLY A 148 3.74 -18.90 -1.29
N PHE A 149 5.04 -18.71 -1.46
CA PHE A 149 5.70 -18.90 -2.75
C PHE A 149 5.73 -20.38 -3.16
N GLY A 150 5.55 -20.64 -4.46
CA GLY A 150 5.49 -22.00 -5.01
C GLY A 150 4.16 -22.73 -4.76
N LYS A 151 3.21 -22.10 -4.05
CA LYS A 151 1.85 -22.62 -3.83
C LYS A 151 0.79 -21.82 -4.61
N GLY A 152 1.11 -21.44 -5.84
CA GLY A 152 0.30 -20.56 -6.69
C GLY A 152 0.77 -19.10 -6.73
N ILE A 153 1.60 -18.68 -5.77
CA ILE A 153 2.23 -17.35 -5.76
C ILE A 153 3.65 -17.44 -6.30
N THR A 154 3.95 -16.60 -7.30
CA THR A 154 5.29 -16.37 -7.83
C THR A 154 5.88 -15.10 -7.22
N GLU A 155 7.04 -15.22 -6.59
CA GLU A 155 7.76 -14.08 -6.03
C GLU A 155 8.31 -13.18 -7.15
N ILE A 156 8.08 -11.86 -7.02
CA ILE A 156 8.78 -10.84 -7.79
C ILE A 156 9.60 -10.00 -6.83
N GLY A 157 10.92 -9.99 -7.04
CA GLY A 157 11.86 -9.29 -6.19
C GLY A 157 11.89 -7.78 -6.48
N CYS A 158 11.98 -6.98 -5.43
CA CYS A 158 12.10 -5.53 -5.56
C CYS A 158 13.55 -5.08 -5.86
N LEU A 159 13.81 -4.61 -7.08
CA LEU A 159 15.15 -4.10 -7.46
C LEU A 159 15.56 -2.84 -6.69
N ALA A 160 14.60 -2.01 -6.26
CA ALA A 160 14.89 -0.85 -5.42
C ALA A 160 15.54 -1.23 -4.08
N HIS A 161 15.11 -2.35 -3.48
CA HIS A 161 15.72 -2.87 -2.25
C HIS A 161 17.14 -3.41 -2.48
N ALA A 162 17.38 -4.08 -3.62
CA ALA A 162 18.73 -4.47 -4.02
C ALA A 162 19.63 -3.25 -4.23
N ARG A 163 19.14 -2.25 -4.97
CA ARG A 163 19.83 -0.97 -5.19
C ARG A 163 20.17 -0.25 -3.89
N ARG A 164 19.24 -0.22 -2.92
CA ARG A 164 19.44 0.45 -1.61
C ARG A 164 20.67 -0.13 -0.87
N LYS A 165 20.89 -1.45 -0.95
CA LYS A 165 22.08 -2.10 -0.34
C LYS A 165 23.39 -1.57 -0.93
N PHE A 166 23.45 -1.37 -2.24
CA PHE A 166 24.61 -0.74 -2.88
C PHE A 166 24.72 0.74 -2.51
N TYR A 167 23.61 1.48 -2.53
CA TYR A 167 23.59 2.90 -2.20
C TYR A 167 24.11 3.19 -0.78
N ASP A 168 23.63 2.44 0.21
CA ASP A 168 24.05 2.61 1.61
C ASP A 168 25.56 2.34 1.78
N LEU A 169 26.12 1.37 1.05
CA LEU A 169 27.56 1.10 1.04
C LEU A 169 28.35 2.21 0.33
N HIS A 170 27.83 2.76 -0.75
CA HIS A 170 28.46 3.88 -1.45
C HIS A 170 28.53 5.11 -0.54
N GLN A 171 27.45 5.41 0.18
CA GLN A 171 27.42 6.51 1.15
C GLN A 171 28.41 6.31 2.29
N ALA A 172 28.62 5.07 2.74
CA ALA A 172 29.56 4.78 3.81
C ALA A 172 31.03 4.82 3.35
N ASN A 173 31.35 4.29 2.17
CA ASN A 173 32.72 3.94 1.79
C ASN A 173 33.20 4.49 0.43
N GLN A 174 32.36 5.21 -0.33
CA GLN A 174 32.67 5.77 -1.67
C GLN A 174 33.35 4.78 -2.64
N SER A 175 33.01 3.49 -2.54
CA SER A 175 33.66 2.45 -3.34
C SER A 175 33.28 2.60 -4.83
N GLN A 176 34.30 2.70 -5.69
CA GLN A 176 34.11 2.75 -7.15
C GLN A 176 33.39 1.52 -7.72
N ILE A 177 33.63 0.34 -7.13
CA ILE A 177 32.93 -0.92 -7.49
C ILE A 177 31.42 -0.76 -7.28
N VAL A 178 31.02 -0.12 -6.18
CA VAL A 178 29.61 0.09 -5.85
C VAL A 178 28.98 1.15 -6.75
N ALA A 179 29.74 2.18 -7.15
CA ALA A 179 29.28 3.18 -8.10
C ALA A 179 28.90 2.55 -9.46
N GLN A 180 29.72 1.65 -9.99
CA GLN A 180 29.44 0.95 -11.25
C GLN A 180 28.15 0.10 -11.19
N ALA A 181 27.90 -0.57 -10.06
CA ALA A 181 26.66 -1.31 -9.85
C ALA A 181 25.44 -0.38 -9.88
N LEU A 182 25.53 0.78 -9.19
CA LEU A 182 24.45 1.77 -9.16
C LEU A 182 24.17 2.38 -10.52
N GLU A 183 25.20 2.64 -11.32
CA GLU A 183 25.08 3.13 -12.69
C GLU A 183 24.36 2.11 -13.58
N THR A 184 24.79 0.86 -13.56
CA THR A 184 24.18 -0.24 -14.34
C THR A 184 22.71 -0.44 -13.94
N ILE A 185 22.39 -0.42 -12.64
CA ILE A 185 21.00 -0.47 -12.17
C ILE A 185 20.23 0.77 -12.67
N GLY A 186 20.86 1.94 -12.70
CA GLY A 186 20.29 3.18 -13.23
C GLY A 186 19.88 3.06 -14.70
N GLN A 187 20.64 2.32 -15.51
CA GLN A 187 20.30 2.04 -16.91
C GLN A 187 19.04 1.16 -17.03
N LEU A 188 18.86 0.16 -16.16
CA LEU A 188 17.62 -0.64 -16.12
C LEU A 188 16.40 0.25 -15.84
N TYR A 189 16.53 1.16 -14.86
CA TYR A 189 15.48 2.13 -14.56
C TYR A 189 15.22 3.13 -15.70
N GLN A 190 16.23 3.43 -16.52
CA GLN A 190 16.03 4.26 -17.71
C GLN A 190 15.14 3.55 -18.74
N VAL A 191 15.35 2.25 -18.96
CA VAL A 191 14.47 1.45 -19.83
C VAL A 191 13.03 1.41 -19.28
N GLU A 192 12.85 1.28 -17.96
CA GLU A 192 11.52 1.30 -17.35
C GLU A 192 10.82 2.66 -17.49
N ARG A 193 11.56 3.77 -17.44
CA ARG A 193 11.02 5.11 -17.73
C ARG A 193 10.53 5.23 -19.17
N GLU A 194 11.29 4.70 -20.13
CA GLU A 194 10.93 4.71 -21.56
C GLU A 194 9.69 3.86 -21.88
N THR A 195 9.42 2.83 -21.08
CA THR A 195 8.35 1.85 -21.34
C THR A 195 7.14 1.98 -20.44
N LYS A 196 7.11 2.99 -19.56
CA LYS A 196 6.09 3.16 -18.52
C LYS A 196 4.68 3.14 -19.08
N ASP A 197 4.42 3.89 -20.15
CA ASP A 197 3.07 4.10 -20.71
C ASP A 197 2.76 3.16 -21.90
N LEU A 198 3.62 2.17 -22.16
CA LEU A 198 3.43 1.20 -23.23
C LEU A 198 2.57 0.01 -22.79
N PRO A 199 1.87 -0.68 -23.71
CA PRO A 199 1.20 -1.92 -23.40
C PRO A 199 2.21 -3.04 -23.04
N PRO A 200 1.78 -4.07 -22.29
CA PRO A 200 2.67 -5.11 -21.76
C PRO A 200 3.55 -5.80 -22.82
N ASP A 201 3.00 -6.10 -24.00
CA ASP A 201 3.72 -6.76 -25.10
C ASP A 201 4.89 -5.91 -25.62
N LYS A 202 4.68 -4.60 -25.80
CA LYS A 202 5.71 -3.66 -26.25
C LYS A 202 6.74 -3.42 -25.17
N ARG A 203 6.32 -3.30 -23.91
CA ARG A 203 7.22 -3.18 -22.75
C ARG A 203 8.14 -4.40 -22.66
N GLN A 204 7.59 -5.61 -22.78
CA GLN A 204 8.36 -6.85 -22.74
C GLN A 204 9.36 -6.95 -23.91
N LYS A 205 8.95 -6.56 -25.13
CA LYS A 205 9.85 -6.52 -26.28
C LYS A 205 11.06 -5.61 -26.03
N ILE A 206 10.83 -4.39 -25.56
CA ILE A 206 11.91 -3.42 -25.27
C ILE A 206 12.78 -3.92 -24.11
N ARG A 207 12.20 -4.53 -23.08
CA ARG A 207 12.96 -5.17 -21.99
C ARG A 207 13.89 -6.26 -22.52
N ASN A 208 13.42 -7.10 -23.45
CA ASN A 208 14.26 -8.13 -24.07
C ASN A 208 15.40 -7.55 -24.91
N GLU A 209 15.14 -6.49 -25.68
CA GLU A 209 16.14 -5.86 -26.55
C GLU A 209 17.18 -5.03 -25.77
N LYS A 210 16.76 -4.32 -24.72
CA LYS A 210 17.61 -3.36 -24.00
C LYS A 210 17.96 -3.80 -22.58
N ALA A 211 16.97 -4.13 -21.75
CA ALA A 211 17.18 -4.36 -20.32
C ALA A 211 17.82 -5.73 -20.02
N ARG A 212 17.49 -6.77 -20.79
CA ARG A 212 18.03 -8.13 -20.58
C ARG A 212 19.56 -8.18 -20.76
N PRO A 213 20.16 -7.64 -21.83
CA PRO A 213 21.62 -7.57 -21.94
C PRO A 213 22.29 -6.82 -20.77
N ILE A 214 21.69 -5.73 -20.31
CA ILE A 214 22.19 -4.94 -19.16
C ILE A 214 22.13 -5.78 -17.88
N ALA A 215 21.02 -6.48 -17.64
CA ALA A 215 20.85 -7.35 -16.49
C ALA A 215 21.86 -8.51 -16.52
N ASP A 216 22.02 -9.18 -17.65
CA ASP A 216 22.97 -10.29 -17.80
C ASP A 216 24.41 -9.83 -17.55
N ALA A 217 24.80 -8.66 -18.09
CA ALA A 217 26.10 -8.05 -17.82
C ALA A 217 26.27 -7.71 -16.32
N LEU A 218 25.25 -7.15 -15.67
CA LEU A 218 25.27 -6.88 -14.23
C LEU A 218 25.44 -8.16 -13.41
N HIS A 219 24.75 -9.24 -13.79
CA HIS A 219 24.85 -10.53 -13.10
C HIS A 219 26.26 -11.12 -13.19
N GLN A 220 26.83 -11.17 -14.40
CA GLN A 220 28.19 -11.66 -14.63
C GLN A 220 29.21 -10.79 -13.90
N TRP A 221 29.04 -9.47 -13.95
CA TRP A 221 29.87 -8.54 -13.21
C TRP A 221 29.84 -8.81 -11.70
N MET A 222 28.66 -9.05 -11.11
CA MET A 222 28.53 -9.36 -9.69
C MET A 222 29.20 -10.68 -9.32
N LEU A 223 29.08 -11.73 -10.16
CA LEU A 223 29.74 -13.02 -9.95
C LEU A 223 31.26 -12.87 -9.92
N VAL A 224 31.84 -12.16 -10.90
CA VAL A 224 33.29 -11.94 -10.99
C VAL A 224 33.79 -11.10 -9.81
N HIS A 225 33.09 -10.04 -9.43
CA HIS A 225 33.50 -9.19 -8.31
C HIS A 225 33.37 -9.90 -6.97
N ARG A 226 32.36 -10.77 -6.81
CA ARG A 226 32.16 -11.51 -5.57
C ARG A 226 33.35 -12.41 -5.22
N GLN A 227 34.04 -12.97 -6.22
CA GLN A 227 35.25 -13.78 -6.03
C GLN A 227 36.46 -12.97 -5.52
N LYS A 228 36.47 -11.65 -5.75
CA LYS A 228 37.58 -10.75 -5.38
C LYS A 228 37.36 -10.04 -4.05
N VAL A 229 36.16 -10.13 -3.50
CA VAL A 229 35.75 -9.40 -2.29
C VAL A 229 35.81 -10.34 -1.08
N PRO A 230 36.46 -9.93 0.03
CA PRO A 230 36.52 -10.74 1.25
C PRO A 230 35.13 -11.04 1.81
N ASP A 231 34.96 -12.27 2.30
CA ASP A 231 33.74 -12.71 2.97
C ASP A 231 33.42 -11.85 4.21
N GLY A 232 32.14 -11.70 4.51
CA GLY A 232 31.65 -10.89 5.64
C GLY A 232 31.71 -9.37 5.43
N SER A 233 32.42 -8.88 4.41
CA SER A 233 32.46 -7.46 4.08
C SER A 233 31.08 -6.89 3.72
N GLY A 234 30.92 -5.56 3.84
CA GLY A 234 29.69 -4.89 3.38
C GLY A 234 29.41 -5.15 1.90
N THR A 235 30.44 -5.05 1.06
CA THR A 235 30.36 -5.33 -0.38
C THR A 235 29.94 -6.77 -0.67
N ALA A 236 30.52 -7.77 0.03
CA ALA A 236 30.11 -9.17 -0.13
C ALA A 236 28.62 -9.33 0.20
N ARG A 237 28.14 -8.73 1.29
CA ARG A 237 26.72 -8.81 1.69
C ARG A 237 25.77 -8.18 0.66
N ALA A 238 26.13 -7.08 0.02
CA ALA A 238 25.30 -6.47 -1.03
C ALA A 238 25.28 -7.29 -2.33
N LEU A 239 26.44 -7.82 -2.73
CA LEU A 239 26.54 -8.74 -3.88
C LEU A 239 25.73 -10.02 -3.61
N ASP A 240 25.93 -10.65 -2.45
CA ASP A 240 25.25 -11.89 -2.05
C ASP A 240 23.74 -11.72 -1.98
N TYR A 241 23.24 -10.57 -1.53
CA TYR A 241 21.82 -10.27 -1.53
C TYR A 241 21.22 -10.35 -2.95
N SER A 242 21.86 -9.68 -3.90
CA SER A 242 21.37 -9.60 -5.28
C SER A 242 21.54 -10.94 -6.00
N LEU A 243 22.69 -11.60 -5.84
CA LEU A 243 22.99 -12.90 -6.46
C LEU A 243 22.02 -13.99 -6.00
N LYS A 244 21.75 -14.09 -4.69
CA LYS A 244 20.84 -15.11 -4.14
C LYS A 244 19.39 -14.94 -4.61
N ARG A 245 18.99 -13.70 -4.96
CA ARG A 245 17.63 -13.37 -5.39
C ARG A 245 17.53 -13.06 -6.87
N TRP A 246 18.59 -13.30 -7.65
CA TRP A 246 18.70 -12.80 -9.02
C TRP A 246 17.50 -13.20 -9.88
N ALA A 247 17.09 -14.47 -9.81
CA ALA A 247 15.90 -14.96 -10.51
C ALA A 247 14.62 -14.18 -10.15
N ALA A 248 14.40 -13.88 -8.86
CA ALA A 248 13.24 -13.08 -8.45
C ALA A 248 13.35 -11.61 -8.91
N LEU A 249 14.57 -11.06 -8.89
CA LEU A 249 14.86 -9.67 -9.30
C LEU A 249 14.75 -9.45 -10.81
N THR A 250 14.87 -10.50 -11.64
CA THR A 250 14.84 -10.40 -13.10
C THR A 250 13.56 -10.93 -13.75
N ARG A 251 12.66 -11.60 -13.02
CA ARG A 251 11.36 -12.08 -13.54
C ARG A 251 10.51 -11.01 -14.21
N TYR A 252 10.67 -9.73 -13.84
CA TYR A 252 9.96 -8.63 -14.50
C TYR A 252 10.34 -8.48 -15.99
N LEU A 253 11.53 -8.93 -16.39
CA LEU A 253 11.96 -8.93 -17.79
C LEU A 253 11.13 -9.90 -18.64
N ASP A 254 10.59 -10.96 -18.02
CA ASP A 254 9.84 -12.01 -18.69
C ASP A 254 8.34 -11.71 -18.77
N ASP A 255 7.85 -10.64 -18.13
CA ASP A 255 6.44 -10.27 -18.15
C ASP A 255 6.27 -8.74 -18.11
N GLY A 256 5.74 -8.18 -19.21
CA GLY A 256 5.46 -6.76 -19.33
C GLY A 256 4.47 -6.20 -18.31
N ALA A 257 3.60 -7.02 -17.70
CA ALA A 257 2.66 -6.57 -16.66
C ALA A 257 3.31 -6.42 -15.28
N VAL A 258 4.54 -6.90 -15.11
CA VAL A 258 5.26 -6.89 -13.83
C VAL A 258 6.14 -5.64 -13.74
N PRO A 259 6.06 -4.88 -12.63
CA PRO A 259 6.97 -3.76 -12.37
C PRO A 259 8.33 -4.24 -11.87
N ILE A 260 9.36 -3.43 -12.11
CA ILE A 260 10.75 -3.69 -11.68
C ILE A 260 10.95 -3.67 -10.16
N ASP A 261 10.08 -2.99 -9.42
CA ASP A 261 10.21 -2.80 -7.98
C ASP A 261 8.87 -2.59 -7.25
N ASN A 262 8.95 -2.46 -5.93
CA ASN A 262 7.83 -2.26 -5.01
C ASN A 262 7.62 -0.80 -4.59
N ASN A 263 8.26 0.19 -5.23
CA ASN A 263 8.18 1.60 -4.79
C ASN A 263 6.76 2.17 -4.90
N TRP A 264 5.97 1.63 -5.82
CA TRP A 264 4.54 1.94 -5.93
C TRP A 264 3.79 1.67 -4.62
N MET A 265 4.10 0.55 -3.96
CA MET A 265 3.55 0.16 -2.67
C MET A 265 4.11 1.01 -1.52
N GLU A 266 5.42 1.30 -1.52
CA GLU A 266 6.02 2.20 -0.51
C GLU A 266 5.27 3.55 -0.48
N SER A 267 4.88 4.06 -1.66
CA SER A 267 4.08 5.29 -1.79
C SER A 267 2.69 5.18 -1.14
N GLN A 268 2.04 4.01 -1.20
CA GLN A 268 0.75 3.79 -0.53
C GLN A 268 0.88 3.54 0.97
N ILE A 269 2.07 3.18 1.47
CA ILE A 269 2.35 3.09 2.91
C ILE A 269 2.70 4.44 3.51
N CYS A 270 3.27 5.37 2.72
CA CYS A 270 3.69 6.69 3.19
C CYS A 270 2.61 7.46 3.98
N PRO A 271 1.31 7.47 3.59
CA PRO A 271 0.26 8.08 4.41
C PRO A 271 0.16 7.53 5.84
N TRP A 272 0.43 6.24 6.06
CA TRP A 272 0.49 5.69 7.41
C TRP A 272 1.72 6.18 8.16
N ALA A 273 2.87 6.27 7.48
CA ALA A 273 4.09 6.79 8.08
C ALA A 273 3.96 8.26 8.51
N LEU A 274 3.38 9.10 7.66
CA LEU A 274 3.05 10.51 7.97
C LEU A 274 1.98 10.62 9.06
N GLY A 275 1.01 9.71 9.08
CA GLY A 275 0.03 9.64 10.16
C GLY A 275 0.68 9.40 11.52
N ARG A 276 1.63 8.48 11.63
CA ARG A 276 2.29 8.12 12.89
C ARG A 276 3.06 9.27 13.55
N SER A 277 3.46 10.31 12.81
CA SER A 277 4.05 11.51 13.42
C SER A 277 3.01 12.43 14.08
N ASN A 278 1.72 12.22 13.78
CA ASN A 278 0.61 13.04 14.24
C ASN A 278 -0.30 12.34 15.27
N TRP A 279 -0.34 11.01 15.29
CA TRP A 279 -1.08 10.21 16.28
C TRP A 279 -0.19 9.14 16.91
N LEU A 280 -0.41 8.88 18.21
CA LEU A 280 0.50 8.06 19.02
C LEU A 280 0.27 6.55 18.88
N PHE A 281 -0.99 6.12 18.77
CA PHE A 281 -1.36 4.70 18.73
C PHE A 281 -2.79 4.46 18.22
N ALA A 282 -3.07 3.23 17.79
CA ALA A 282 -4.41 2.67 17.74
C ALA A 282 -4.87 2.25 19.15
N GLY A 283 -6.13 2.52 19.51
CA GLY A 283 -6.64 2.25 20.87
C GLY A 283 -6.89 0.76 21.18
N SER A 284 -7.10 -0.05 20.15
CA SER A 284 -7.38 -1.49 20.21
C SER A 284 -7.26 -2.11 18.81
N LEU A 285 -7.26 -3.45 18.72
CA LEU A 285 -7.25 -4.16 17.43
C LEU A 285 -8.42 -3.73 16.55
N ARG A 286 -9.65 -3.70 17.10
CA ARG A 286 -10.85 -3.26 16.38
C ARG A 286 -10.73 -1.82 15.87
N SER A 287 -10.12 -0.92 16.65
CA SER A 287 -9.92 0.47 16.21
C SER A 287 -8.91 0.57 15.06
N GLY A 288 -7.88 -0.28 15.06
CA GLY A 288 -6.90 -0.38 13.98
C GLY A 288 -7.53 -0.92 12.70
N GLN A 289 -8.34 -1.97 12.79
CA GLN A 289 -9.08 -2.54 11.66
C GLN A 289 -10.05 -1.52 11.05
N ARG A 290 -10.79 -0.79 11.87
CA ARG A 290 -11.68 0.31 11.38
C ARG A 290 -10.88 1.44 10.71
N ALA A 291 -9.71 1.78 11.25
CA ALA A 291 -8.82 2.75 10.62
C ALA A 291 -8.33 2.25 9.25
N ALA A 292 -7.96 0.98 9.14
CA ALA A 292 -7.56 0.35 7.89
C ALA A 292 -8.70 0.31 6.85
N ALA A 293 -9.93 0.04 7.27
CA ALA A 293 -11.10 0.11 6.39
C ALA A 293 -11.32 1.51 5.81
N VAL A 294 -11.27 2.55 6.65
CA VAL A 294 -11.43 3.94 6.19
C VAL A 294 -10.26 4.37 5.29
N MET A 295 -9.02 4.06 5.68
CA MET A 295 -7.82 4.38 4.88
C MET A 295 -7.83 3.69 3.53
N THR A 296 -8.30 2.44 3.45
CA THR A 296 -8.45 1.67 2.20
C THR A 296 -9.27 2.47 1.18
N LEU A 297 -10.42 2.95 1.61
CA LEU A 297 -11.34 3.69 0.77
C LEU A 297 -10.84 5.10 0.42
N ILE A 298 -10.23 5.81 1.38
CA ILE A 298 -9.64 7.13 1.13
C ILE A 298 -8.50 7.05 0.12
N GLN A 299 -7.55 6.13 0.32
CA GLN A 299 -6.36 6.06 -0.53
C GLN A 299 -6.72 5.51 -1.91
N SER A 300 -7.62 4.53 -1.98
CA SER A 300 -8.14 4.07 -3.27
C SER A 300 -8.94 5.16 -4.01
N ALA A 301 -9.70 6.01 -3.31
CA ALA A 301 -10.35 7.17 -3.94
C ALA A 301 -9.32 8.15 -4.54
N LYS A 302 -8.24 8.47 -3.80
CA LYS A 302 -7.14 9.31 -4.31
C LYS A 302 -6.45 8.70 -5.52
N LEU A 303 -6.22 7.38 -5.51
CA LEU A 303 -5.64 6.66 -6.64
C LEU A 303 -6.48 6.74 -7.92
N ASN A 304 -7.80 6.89 -7.79
CA ASN A 304 -8.73 7.09 -8.91
C ASN A 304 -8.96 8.58 -9.24
N GLY A 305 -8.21 9.50 -8.62
CA GLY A 305 -8.32 10.94 -8.86
C GLY A 305 -9.53 11.61 -8.20
N HIS A 306 -10.22 10.93 -7.30
CA HIS A 306 -11.38 11.49 -6.60
C HIS A 306 -10.97 12.35 -5.42
N ASP A 307 -11.74 13.40 -5.16
CA ASP A 307 -11.68 14.11 -3.87
C ASP A 307 -12.18 13.18 -2.75
N PRO A 308 -11.37 12.90 -1.70
CA PRO A 308 -11.75 11.97 -0.63
C PRO A 308 -13.04 12.35 0.10
N TYR A 309 -13.28 13.66 0.28
CA TYR A 309 -14.48 14.15 0.95
C TYR A 309 -15.72 13.91 0.10
N ALA A 310 -15.70 14.28 -1.19
CA ALA A 310 -16.80 14.05 -2.11
C ALA A 310 -17.14 12.57 -2.23
N TYR A 311 -16.13 11.71 -2.35
CA TYR A 311 -16.28 10.27 -2.42
C TYR A 311 -16.91 9.71 -1.13
N LEU A 312 -16.32 9.97 0.05
CA LEU A 312 -16.84 9.44 1.32
C LEU A 312 -18.23 9.98 1.64
N LYS A 313 -18.50 11.26 1.38
CA LYS A 313 -19.84 11.84 1.55
C LYS A 313 -20.85 11.12 0.66
N GLY A 314 -20.51 10.89 -0.61
CA GLY A 314 -21.37 10.17 -1.57
C GLY A 314 -21.65 8.74 -1.12
N VAL A 315 -20.62 8.01 -0.72
CA VAL A 315 -20.73 6.64 -0.19
C VAL A 315 -21.59 6.62 1.07
N LEU A 316 -21.28 7.43 2.08
CA LEU A 316 -22.04 7.46 3.35
C LEU A 316 -23.49 7.92 3.18
N THR A 317 -23.81 8.64 2.10
CA THR A 317 -25.18 9.02 1.76
C THR A 317 -25.96 7.87 1.15
N LYS A 318 -25.35 7.10 0.23
CA LYS A 318 -26.02 6.02 -0.51
C LYS A 318 -26.05 4.69 0.23
N LEU A 319 -24.98 4.38 0.96
CA LEU A 319 -24.74 3.09 1.58
C LEU A 319 -25.88 2.56 2.46
N PRO A 320 -26.59 3.37 3.27
CA PRO A 320 -27.72 2.87 4.07
C PRO A 320 -28.91 2.32 3.26
N ALA A 321 -29.03 2.71 1.98
CA ALA A 321 -30.07 2.24 1.06
C ALA A 321 -29.52 1.34 -0.05
N GLN A 322 -28.21 1.11 -0.09
CA GLN A 322 -27.57 0.31 -1.13
C GLN A 322 -27.88 -1.17 -0.92
N LYS A 323 -28.29 -1.87 -1.99
CA LYS A 323 -28.44 -3.33 -1.95
C LYS A 323 -27.07 -3.99 -1.93
N ASN A 324 -26.92 -5.06 -1.17
CA ASN A 324 -25.64 -5.79 -1.05
C ASN A 324 -25.08 -6.24 -2.42
N ASN A 325 -25.94 -6.65 -3.36
CA ASN A 325 -25.54 -7.09 -4.70
C ASN A 325 -25.18 -5.94 -5.66
N ALA A 326 -25.33 -4.69 -5.24
CA ALA A 326 -24.96 -3.50 -6.01
C ALA A 326 -23.84 -2.72 -5.31
N ILE A 327 -23.15 -3.31 -4.33
CA ILE A 327 -22.15 -2.61 -3.52
C ILE A 327 -20.96 -2.14 -4.35
N ASP A 328 -20.69 -2.82 -5.46
CA ASP A 328 -19.59 -2.55 -6.38
C ASP A 328 -19.72 -1.19 -7.09
N GLU A 329 -20.94 -0.67 -7.22
CA GLU A 329 -21.22 0.67 -7.76
C GLU A 329 -20.62 1.79 -6.88
N LEU A 330 -20.41 1.50 -5.59
CA LEU A 330 -19.83 2.44 -4.63
C LEU A 330 -18.31 2.30 -4.52
N LEU A 331 -17.68 1.37 -5.23
CA LEU A 331 -16.22 1.21 -5.20
C LEU A 331 -15.52 2.39 -5.88
N PRO A 332 -14.31 2.76 -5.44
CA PRO A 332 -13.60 3.94 -5.96
C PRO A 332 -13.45 4.00 -7.48
N HIS A 333 -13.25 2.86 -8.14
CA HIS A 333 -13.06 2.78 -9.59
C HIS A 333 -14.38 2.84 -10.39
N ASN A 334 -15.51 2.52 -9.78
CA ASN A 334 -16.85 2.60 -10.40
C ASN A 334 -17.60 3.88 -10.01
N TRP A 335 -17.17 4.53 -8.93
CA TRP A 335 -17.86 5.68 -8.37
C TRP A 335 -17.76 6.89 -9.29
N LYS A 336 -18.91 7.50 -9.55
CA LYS A 336 -19.02 8.76 -10.28
C LYS A 336 -19.51 9.86 -9.33
N PRO A 337 -18.89 11.05 -9.35
CA PRO A 337 -19.38 12.17 -8.57
C PRO A 337 -20.79 12.51 -9.03
N VAL A 338 -21.66 12.82 -8.07
CA VAL A 338 -22.99 13.35 -8.39
C VAL A 338 -22.77 14.71 -9.04
N SER A 339 -23.12 14.84 -10.32
CA SER A 339 -23.05 16.09 -11.05
C SER A 339 -23.88 17.13 -10.28
N ILE A 340 -23.22 18.11 -9.68
CA ILE A 340 -23.92 19.30 -9.19
C ILE A 340 -24.21 20.09 -10.45
N SER A 341 -25.45 20.06 -10.93
CA SER A 341 -25.94 21.03 -11.90
C SER A 341 -25.58 22.40 -11.35
N LYS A 342 -24.69 23.15 -12.03
CA LYS A 342 -24.47 24.55 -11.70
C LYS A 342 -25.81 25.23 -11.88
N VAL A 343 -26.43 25.63 -10.77
CA VAL A 343 -27.57 26.55 -10.75
C VAL A 343 -27.04 27.94 -11.04
#